data_AF-A0A2M7DGQ5-F1
#
_entry.id   AF-A0A2M7DGQ5-F1
#
_cell.length_a   1.000
_cell.length_b   1.000
_cell.length_c   1.000
_cell.angle_alpha   90.00
_cell.angle_beta   90.00
_cell.angle_gamma   90.00
#
_symmetry.space_group_name_H-M   'P 1'
#
loop_
_entity.id
_entity.type
_entity.pdbx_description
1 polymer ?
#
loop_
_entity_poly.entity_id
_entity_poly.type
_entity_poly.pdbx_seq_one_letter_code
_entity_poly.pdbx_strand_id
1 'polypeptide(L)'
;MNYTNYHRNHVILPGREQALHQFLNATIVCNGKEEKHKLRYATSSNSEDALTWSCFEVLRNQPAAKLVVALDELFEDAFGDYKEKNEPVPMPFSFGDEQNIEIHIGKNYGAVSMNESTEVDTSIETDDKLIFIEAKLYSAISLKSENVQYDQIARKLRVGLDQANASNRAFYFIFLDIAPCLEIFNYREKKQMSARRFLYYRNH
;
A
#
# COMPACT_ATOMS: atom_id res chain seq x y z
N MET A 1 -3.38 -10.77 -18.50
CA MET A 1 -4.56 -10.50 -19.37
C MET A 1 -4.74 -8.98 -19.46
N ASN A 2 -5.21 -8.45 -20.59
CA ASN A 2 -5.59 -7.04 -20.69
C ASN A 2 -7.10 -6.93 -20.91
N TYR A 3 -7.76 -6.11 -20.10
CA TYR A 3 -9.17 -5.81 -20.23
C TYR A 3 -9.42 -4.80 -21.35
N THR A 4 -10.64 -4.79 -21.88
CA THR A 4 -11.05 -3.88 -22.96
C THR A 4 -11.06 -2.41 -22.53
N ASN A 5 -11.28 -2.15 -21.25
CA ASN A 5 -11.23 -0.81 -20.64
C ASN A 5 -11.02 -0.93 -19.12
N TYR A 6 -10.73 0.20 -18.46
CA TYR A 6 -10.43 0.20 -17.01
C TYR A 6 -11.65 -0.09 -16.14
N HIS A 7 -12.87 0.13 -16.62
CA HIS A 7 -14.12 -0.20 -15.90
C HIS A 7 -14.29 -1.70 -15.68
N ARG A 8 -13.63 -2.53 -16.50
CA ARG A 8 -13.58 -3.98 -16.31
C ARG A 8 -12.47 -4.46 -15.38
N ASN A 9 -11.54 -3.56 -15.01
CA ASN A 9 -10.39 -3.86 -14.18
C ASN A 9 -10.50 -3.27 -12.77
N HIS A 10 -11.34 -2.24 -12.58
CA HIS A 10 -11.55 -1.55 -11.31
C HIS A 10 -12.99 -1.70 -10.85
N VAL A 11 -13.21 -1.83 -9.55
CA VAL A 11 -14.54 -1.64 -8.96
C VAL A 11 -14.92 -0.17 -9.04
N ILE A 12 -16.17 0.08 -9.44
CA ILE A 12 -16.74 1.42 -9.53
C ILE A 12 -18.04 1.41 -8.73
N LEU A 13 -18.03 2.05 -7.57
CA LEU A 13 -19.25 2.27 -6.81
C LEU A 13 -20.07 3.38 -7.47
N PRO A 14 -21.42 3.30 -7.48
CA PRO A 14 -22.26 4.35 -8.04
C PRO A 14 -21.94 5.74 -7.45
N GLY A 15 -21.70 6.73 -8.30
CA GLY A 15 -21.38 8.11 -7.89
C GLY A 15 -19.90 8.35 -7.57
N ARG A 16 -19.03 7.34 -7.74
CA ARG A 16 -17.59 7.40 -7.46
C ARG A 16 -16.73 7.37 -8.73
N GLU A 17 -17.34 7.50 -9.90
CA GLU A 17 -16.68 7.50 -11.21
C GLU A 17 -15.62 8.62 -11.32
N GLN A 18 -15.95 9.81 -10.83
CA GLN A 18 -15.02 10.95 -10.85
C GLN A 18 -13.82 10.72 -9.94
N ALA A 19 -14.03 10.07 -8.78
CA ALA A 19 -12.93 9.74 -7.87
C ALA A 19 -11.96 8.74 -8.52
N LEU A 20 -12.49 7.71 -9.20
CA LEU A 20 -11.65 6.78 -9.98
C LEU A 20 -10.92 7.51 -11.11
N HIS A 21 -11.61 8.40 -11.83
CA HIS A 21 -10.98 9.19 -12.89
C HIS A 21 -9.80 10.00 -12.34
N GLN A 22 -9.98 10.69 -11.21
CA GLN A 22 -8.92 11.48 -10.57
C GLN A 22 -7.75 10.60 -10.15
N PHE A 23 -8.02 9.47 -9.49
CA PHE A 23 -7.00 8.49 -9.12
C PHE A 23 -6.19 8.02 -10.32
N LEU A 24 -6.84 7.58 -11.40
CA LEU A 24 -6.14 7.10 -12.60
C LEU A 24 -5.33 8.19 -13.30
N ASN A 25 -5.78 9.44 -13.24
CA ASN A 25 -5.13 10.57 -13.90
C ASN A 25 -4.07 11.27 -13.05
N ALA A 26 -3.75 10.75 -11.86
CA ALA A 26 -2.65 11.25 -11.05
C ALA A 26 -1.34 11.19 -11.85
N THR A 27 -0.64 12.31 -11.89
CA THR A 27 0.67 12.44 -12.53
C THR A 27 1.75 12.11 -11.51
N ILE A 28 2.69 11.25 -11.87
CA ILE A 28 3.91 11.02 -11.11
C ILE A 28 5.11 11.49 -11.93
N VAL A 29 6.18 11.91 -11.25
CA VAL A 29 7.43 12.26 -11.92
C VAL A 29 8.35 11.05 -11.89
N CYS A 30 8.61 10.45 -13.04
CA CYS A 30 9.55 9.35 -13.22
C CYS A 30 10.74 9.83 -14.06
N ASN A 31 11.94 9.82 -13.49
CA ASN A 31 13.18 10.24 -14.17
C ASN A 31 13.08 11.66 -14.80
N GLY A 32 12.44 12.60 -14.09
CA GLY A 32 12.24 13.97 -14.56
C GLY A 32 11.15 14.14 -15.63
N LYS A 33 10.37 13.09 -15.92
CA LYS A 33 9.22 13.13 -16.83
C LYS A 33 7.92 12.91 -16.08
N GLU A 34 6.93 13.74 -16.38
CA GLU A 34 5.56 13.53 -15.93
C GLU A 34 4.94 12.35 -16.67
N GLU A 35 4.49 11.34 -15.93
CA GLU A 35 3.84 10.16 -16.45
C GLU A 35 2.52 9.90 -15.72
N LYS A 36 1.48 9.54 -16.49
CA LYS A 36 0.21 9.01 -15.95
C LYS A 36 0.31 7.48 -15.83
N HIS A 37 1.17 7.02 -14.93
CA HIS A 37 1.48 5.60 -14.76
C HIS A 37 0.23 4.75 -14.51
N LYS A 38 -0.64 5.20 -13.58
CA LYS A 38 -1.89 4.50 -13.24
C LYS A 38 -2.79 4.32 -14.45
N LEU A 39 -3.04 5.41 -15.20
CA LEU A 39 -3.83 5.36 -16.43
C LEU A 39 -3.23 4.40 -17.47
N ARG A 40 -1.90 4.42 -17.64
CA ARG A 40 -1.20 3.55 -18.61
C ARG A 40 -1.45 2.07 -18.33
N TYR A 41 -1.53 1.67 -17.06
CA TYR A 41 -1.72 0.27 -16.65
C TYR A 41 -3.14 -0.06 -16.22
N ALA A 42 -4.09 0.87 -16.37
CA ALA A 42 -5.45 0.74 -15.84
C ALA A 42 -6.25 -0.43 -16.42
N THR A 43 -5.84 -1.01 -17.55
CA THR A 43 -6.48 -2.19 -18.16
C THR A 43 -5.73 -3.50 -17.92
N SER A 44 -4.58 -3.47 -17.24
CA SER A 44 -3.77 -4.66 -16.98
C SER A 44 -4.36 -5.45 -15.80
N SER A 45 -4.56 -6.77 -15.98
CA SER A 45 -4.94 -7.66 -14.88
C SER A 45 -3.90 -7.76 -13.77
N ASN A 46 -2.69 -7.26 -14.02
CA ASN A 46 -1.58 -7.28 -13.06
C ASN A 46 -1.36 -5.88 -12.45
N SER A 47 -2.36 -4.99 -12.53
CA SER A 47 -2.26 -3.65 -11.95
C SER A 47 -2.47 -3.72 -10.43
N GLU A 48 -1.43 -3.39 -9.68
CA GLU A 48 -1.49 -3.18 -8.22
C GLU A 48 -2.50 -2.07 -7.90
N ASP A 49 -2.44 -0.96 -8.63
CA ASP A 49 -3.39 0.16 -8.49
C ASP A 49 -4.86 -0.29 -8.59
N ALA A 50 -5.17 -1.20 -9.52
CA ALA A 50 -6.52 -1.70 -9.70
C ALA A 50 -7.01 -2.57 -8.54
N LEU A 51 -6.13 -3.41 -7.98
CA LEU A 51 -6.44 -4.22 -6.81
C LEU A 51 -6.64 -3.35 -5.57
N THR A 52 -5.69 -2.47 -5.30
CA THR A 52 -5.73 -1.57 -4.15
C THR A 52 -6.96 -0.67 -4.19
N TRP A 53 -7.22 -0.05 -5.35
CA TRP A 53 -8.46 0.71 -5.56
C TRP A 53 -9.69 -0.13 -5.25
N SER A 54 -9.79 -1.30 -5.89
CA SER A 54 -11.00 -2.12 -5.81
C SER A 54 -11.29 -2.64 -4.40
N CYS A 55 -10.25 -2.93 -3.63
CA CYS A 55 -10.39 -3.37 -2.24
C CYS A 55 -10.77 -2.20 -1.33
N PHE A 56 -9.93 -1.17 -1.29
CA PHE A 56 -10.04 -0.12 -0.28
C PHE A 56 -11.14 0.91 -0.61
N GLU A 57 -11.51 1.07 -1.88
CA GLU A 57 -12.67 1.89 -2.25
C GLU A 57 -13.97 1.27 -1.74
N VAL A 58 -14.10 -0.06 -1.85
CA VAL A 58 -15.27 -0.77 -1.31
C VAL A 58 -15.29 -0.69 0.21
N LEU A 59 -14.13 -0.92 0.84
CA LEU A 59 -14.00 -0.94 2.29
C LEU A 59 -14.36 0.40 2.93
N ARG A 60 -13.81 1.51 2.41
CA ARG A 60 -14.05 2.85 2.98
C ARG A 60 -15.48 3.38 2.83
N ASN A 61 -16.28 2.74 1.98
CA ASN A 61 -17.69 3.04 1.78
C ASN A 61 -18.62 2.04 2.51
N GLN A 62 -18.09 1.17 3.38
CA GLN A 62 -18.90 0.32 4.24
C GLN A 62 -19.42 1.08 5.48
N PRO A 63 -20.52 0.59 6.09
CA PRO A 63 -20.91 1.04 7.43
C PRO A 63 -19.77 0.87 8.44
N ALA A 64 -19.64 1.81 9.38
CA ALA A 64 -18.54 1.86 10.35
C ALA A 64 -18.29 0.52 11.07
N ALA A 65 -19.36 -0.18 11.50
CA ALA A 65 -19.22 -1.48 12.16
C ALA A 65 -18.53 -2.55 11.28
N LYS A 66 -18.82 -2.57 9.97
CA LYS A 66 -18.17 -3.50 9.03
C LYS A 66 -16.75 -3.08 8.69
N LEU A 67 -16.52 -1.76 8.61
CA LEU A 67 -15.18 -1.20 8.42
C LEU A 67 -14.25 -1.63 9.55
N VAL A 68 -14.69 -1.45 10.81
CA VAL A 68 -13.92 -1.84 12.00
C VAL A 68 -13.56 -3.32 11.96
N VAL A 69 -14.55 -4.21 11.76
CA VAL A 69 -14.31 -5.67 11.72
C VAL A 69 -13.25 -6.03 10.66
N ALA A 70 -13.39 -5.52 9.45
CA ALA A 70 -12.45 -5.82 8.37
C ALA A 70 -11.04 -5.25 8.61
N LEU A 71 -10.93 -4.09 9.28
CA LEU A 71 -9.64 -3.50 9.62
C LEU A 71 -8.97 -4.23 10.78
N ASP A 72 -9.74 -4.69 11.77
CA ASP A 72 -9.25 -5.55 12.86
C ASP A 72 -8.72 -6.87 12.30
N GLU A 73 -9.47 -7.55 11.41
CA GLU A 73 -9.01 -8.78 10.75
C GLU A 73 -7.71 -8.54 9.97
N LEU A 74 -7.63 -7.43 9.22
CA LEU A 74 -6.41 -7.07 8.48
C LEU A 74 -5.21 -6.82 9.43
N PHE A 75 -5.44 -6.22 10.59
CA PHE A 75 -4.39 -5.98 11.58
C PHE A 75 -3.98 -7.24 12.34
N GLU A 76 -4.93 -8.13 12.60
CA GLU A 76 -4.66 -9.47 13.14
C GLU A 76 -3.75 -10.22 12.18
N ASP A 77 -4.13 -10.34 10.89
CA ASP A 77 -3.30 -11.03 9.90
C ASP A 77 -1.89 -10.42 9.76
N ALA A 78 -1.76 -9.11 9.93
CA ALA A 78 -0.48 -8.41 9.80
C ALA A 78 0.44 -8.53 11.03
N PHE A 79 -0.14 -8.55 12.24
CA PHE A 79 0.61 -8.39 13.49
C PHE A 79 0.29 -9.43 14.57
N GLY A 80 -0.90 -10.02 14.55
CA GLY A 80 -1.35 -11.09 15.42
C GLY A 80 -1.15 -12.46 14.78
N ASP A 81 -0.01 -13.09 15.03
CA ASP A 81 0.18 -14.50 14.64
C ASP A 81 0.98 -15.25 15.72
N TYR A 82 0.79 -16.56 15.78
CA TYR A 82 1.55 -17.49 16.60
C TYR A 82 2.99 -17.59 16.10
N LYS A 83 3.84 -16.61 16.43
CA LYS A 83 5.27 -16.67 16.05
C LYS A 83 6.02 -17.71 16.87
N GLU A 84 6.63 -18.67 16.17
CA GLU A 84 7.67 -19.67 16.56
C GLU A 84 7.47 -20.52 17.83
N LYS A 85 6.61 -20.13 18.78
CA LYS A 85 6.48 -20.73 20.12
C LYS A 85 5.05 -21.14 20.49
N ASN A 86 4.09 -21.08 19.55
CA ASN A 86 2.66 -21.32 19.81
C ASN A 86 2.06 -20.42 20.91
N GLU A 87 2.61 -19.23 21.13
CA GLU A 87 2.00 -18.21 21.99
C GLU A 87 1.22 -17.20 21.13
N PRO A 88 -0.02 -16.84 21.50
CA PRO A 88 -0.80 -15.86 20.76
C PRO A 88 -0.12 -14.49 20.91
N VAL A 89 0.28 -13.89 19.78
CA VAL A 89 0.66 -12.48 19.75
C VAL A 89 -0.63 -11.67 19.65
N PRO A 90 -1.00 -10.88 20.67
CA PRO A 90 -2.18 -10.05 20.57
C PRO A 90 -1.97 -8.96 19.51
N MET A 91 -3.05 -8.62 18.83
CA MET A 91 -3.14 -7.43 17.98
C MET A 91 -2.69 -6.18 18.76
N PRO A 92 -1.96 -5.23 18.14
CA PRO A 92 -1.49 -4.03 18.84
C PRO A 92 -2.61 -3.15 19.42
N PHE A 93 -3.75 -3.06 18.74
CA PHE A 93 -4.95 -2.29 19.13
C PHE A 93 -6.14 -2.70 18.25
N SER A 94 -7.39 -2.43 18.66
CA SER A 94 -8.58 -2.59 17.81
C SER A 94 -9.04 -1.24 17.24
N PHE A 95 -9.47 -1.22 15.99
CA PHE A 95 -10.14 -0.09 15.35
C PHE A 95 -11.50 0.24 15.98
N GLY A 96 -12.07 -0.64 16.81
CA GLY A 96 -13.26 -0.35 17.59
C GLY A 96 -13.06 0.76 18.63
N ASP A 97 -11.82 0.98 19.07
CA ASP A 97 -11.45 2.01 20.04
C ASP A 97 -11.02 3.33 19.35
N GLU A 98 -10.92 3.33 18.02
CA GLU A 98 -10.41 4.45 17.23
C GLU A 98 -11.52 5.43 16.79
N GLN A 99 -11.12 6.68 16.58
CA GLN A 99 -12.00 7.74 16.06
C GLN A 99 -11.50 8.24 14.70
N ASN A 100 -12.43 8.80 13.91
CA ASN A 100 -12.14 9.43 12.61
C ASN A 100 -11.33 8.54 11.65
N ILE A 101 -11.71 7.26 11.56
CA ILE A 101 -11.05 6.29 10.67
C ILE A 101 -11.26 6.70 9.21
N GLU A 102 -10.18 7.10 8.54
CA GLU A 102 -10.17 7.49 7.13
C GLU A 102 -9.25 6.59 6.30
N ILE A 103 -9.74 6.16 5.14
CA ILE A 103 -8.95 5.40 4.17
C ILE A 103 -8.67 6.27 2.95
N HIS A 104 -7.39 6.47 2.67
CA HIS A 104 -6.88 7.21 1.52
C HIS A 104 -6.18 6.24 0.55
N ILE A 105 -6.43 6.39 -0.75
CA ILE A 105 -5.90 5.49 -1.80
C ILE A 105 -5.04 6.31 -2.75
N GLY A 106 -3.77 5.93 -2.93
CA GLY A 106 -2.81 6.65 -3.78
C GLY A 106 -2.44 8.05 -3.27
N LYS A 107 -2.47 8.27 -1.94
CA LYS A 107 -2.15 9.57 -1.33
C LYS A 107 -0.64 9.79 -1.30
N ASN A 108 -0.22 11.03 -1.55
CA ASN A 108 1.17 11.46 -1.44
C ASN A 108 1.44 12.03 -0.05
N TYR A 109 2.53 11.57 0.56
CA TYR A 109 3.05 12.05 1.83
C TYR A 109 4.43 12.67 1.63
N GLY A 110 4.70 13.77 2.31
CA GLY A 110 6.00 14.44 2.31
C GLY A 110 6.66 14.36 3.68
N ALA A 111 7.98 14.21 3.73
CA ALA A 111 8.78 14.33 4.94
C ALA A 111 9.52 15.66 4.92
N VAL A 112 9.11 16.59 5.77
CA VAL A 112 9.67 17.96 5.79
C VAL A 112 11.12 17.92 6.29
N SER A 113 11.40 17.09 7.29
CA SER A 113 12.75 17.00 7.87
C SER A 113 13.79 16.44 6.91
N MET A 114 13.36 15.73 5.85
CA MET A 114 14.23 15.01 4.92
C MET A 114 14.11 15.50 3.47
N ASN A 115 13.16 16.39 3.17
CA ASN A 115 12.81 16.80 1.81
C ASN A 115 12.56 15.59 0.88
N GLU A 116 11.88 14.57 1.41
CA GLU A 116 11.51 13.35 0.69
C GLU A 116 9.98 13.32 0.51
N SER A 117 9.48 12.61 -0.50
CA SER A 117 8.05 12.31 -0.61
C SER A 117 7.84 10.91 -1.15
N THR A 118 6.67 10.35 -0.86
CA THR A 118 6.23 9.08 -1.43
C THR A 118 4.74 9.09 -1.63
N GLU A 119 4.31 8.51 -2.74
CA GLU A 119 2.96 8.00 -2.86
C GLU A 119 2.85 6.72 -2.02
N VAL A 120 1.68 6.44 -1.45
CA VAL A 120 1.35 5.19 -0.74
C VAL A 120 0.12 4.58 -1.40
N ASP A 121 0.15 3.28 -1.67
CA ASP A 121 -0.94 2.57 -2.35
C ASP A 121 -2.25 2.75 -1.56
N THR A 122 -2.21 2.51 -0.26
CA THR A 122 -3.29 2.88 0.66
C THR A 122 -2.75 3.29 2.02
N SER A 123 -3.43 4.25 2.65
CA SER A 123 -3.21 4.58 4.05
C SER A 123 -4.51 4.59 4.82
N ILE A 124 -4.40 4.24 6.10
CA ILE A 124 -5.47 4.37 7.08
C ILE A 124 -5.00 5.37 8.13
N GLU A 125 -5.84 6.36 8.41
CA GLU A 125 -5.56 7.40 9.39
C GLU A 125 -6.64 7.39 10.47
N THR A 126 -6.21 7.54 11.72
CA THR A 126 -7.08 7.84 12.87
C THR A 126 -6.55 9.11 13.54
N ASP A 127 -7.16 9.52 14.66
CA ASP A 127 -6.67 10.66 15.43
C ASP A 127 -5.20 10.48 15.85
N ASP A 128 -4.83 9.27 16.30
CA ASP A 128 -3.51 8.96 16.87
C ASP A 128 -2.73 7.89 16.10
N LYS A 129 -3.19 7.43 14.92
CA LYS A 129 -2.48 6.40 14.12
C LYS A 129 -2.36 6.75 12.65
N LEU A 130 -1.23 6.34 12.09
CA LEU A 130 -0.92 6.39 10.66
C LEU A 130 -0.47 5.00 10.21
N ILE A 131 -1.26 4.37 9.36
CA ILE A 131 -0.97 3.06 8.81
C ILE A 131 -0.71 3.22 7.32
N PHE A 132 0.45 2.80 6.85
CA PHE A 132 0.75 2.68 5.43
C PHE A 132 0.61 1.23 4.98
N ILE A 133 -0.04 1.03 3.84
CA ILE A 133 -0.22 -0.25 3.19
C ILE A 133 0.38 -0.15 1.79
N GLU A 134 1.38 -0.99 1.53
CA GLU A 134 1.99 -1.13 0.21
C GLU A 134 1.67 -2.51 -0.36
N ALA A 135 1.06 -2.55 -1.54
CA ALA A 135 0.75 -3.79 -2.24
C ALA A 135 1.80 -4.06 -3.33
N LYS A 136 2.23 -5.31 -3.45
CA LYS A 136 3.06 -5.76 -4.58
C LYS A 136 2.46 -7.00 -5.23
N LEU A 137 2.27 -6.91 -6.55
CA LEU A 137 1.77 -7.96 -7.43
C LEU A 137 2.72 -8.10 -8.64
N TYR A 138 3.64 -9.07 -8.56
CA TYR A 138 4.61 -9.40 -9.61
C TYR A 138 5.53 -8.26 -10.05
N SER A 139 5.50 -7.10 -9.40
CA SER A 139 6.41 -5.98 -9.69
C SER A 139 7.67 -6.06 -8.83
N ALA A 140 8.71 -5.34 -9.25
CA ALA A 140 9.97 -5.28 -8.52
C ALA A 140 9.95 -4.08 -7.56
N ILE A 141 10.54 -4.22 -6.37
CA ILE A 141 10.82 -3.07 -5.51
C ILE A 141 11.85 -2.18 -6.22
N SER A 142 11.57 -0.89 -6.30
CA SER A 142 12.56 0.07 -6.80
C SER A 142 13.74 0.15 -5.84
N LEU A 143 14.90 -0.30 -6.32
CA LEU A 143 16.15 -0.33 -5.54
C LEU A 143 16.82 1.04 -5.50
N LYS A 144 17.74 1.21 -4.54
CA LYS A 144 18.68 2.31 -4.50
C LYS A 144 19.39 2.46 -5.86
N SER A 145 19.56 3.70 -6.30
CA SER A 145 20.32 4.05 -7.51
C SER A 145 21.21 5.27 -7.21
N GLU A 146 22.04 5.67 -8.17
CA GLU A 146 22.87 6.90 -8.05
C GLU A 146 22.02 8.14 -7.71
N ASN A 147 20.77 8.18 -8.22
CA ASN A 147 19.85 9.31 -8.03
C ASN A 147 18.83 9.08 -6.91
N VAL A 148 18.82 7.92 -6.27
CA VAL A 148 17.82 7.55 -5.26
C VAL A 148 18.53 6.85 -4.10
N GLN A 149 18.70 7.58 -3.00
CA GLN A 149 19.50 7.15 -1.85
C GLN A 149 18.95 5.92 -1.12
N TYR A 150 17.62 5.77 -1.06
CA TYR A 150 16.92 4.70 -0.36
C TYR A 150 16.01 3.93 -1.31
N ASP A 151 15.90 2.62 -1.13
CA ASP A 151 14.88 1.85 -1.84
C ASP A 151 13.47 2.29 -1.44
N GLN A 152 12.49 1.86 -2.23
CA GLN A 152 11.09 2.24 -2.08
C GLN A 152 10.52 1.94 -0.69
N ILE A 153 10.89 0.82 -0.06
CA ILE A 153 10.37 0.46 1.27
C ILE A 153 11.00 1.35 2.33
N ALA A 154 12.32 1.49 2.31
CA ALA A 154 13.04 2.37 3.24
C ALA A 154 12.54 3.83 3.13
N ARG A 155 12.29 4.33 1.92
CA ARG A 155 11.72 5.66 1.71
C ARG A 155 10.32 5.79 2.32
N LYS A 156 9.44 4.80 2.13
CA LYS A 156 8.09 4.82 2.72
C LYS A 156 8.12 4.79 4.25
N LEU A 157 8.98 3.97 4.84
CA LEU A 157 9.18 3.94 6.29
C LEU A 157 9.67 5.29 6.83
N ARG A 158 10.68 5.89 6.19
CA ARG A 158 11.21 7.20 6.58
C ARG A 158 10.16 8.29 6.51
N VAL A 159 9.43 8.36 5.39
CA VAL A 159 8.37 9.37 5.20
C VAL A 159 7.22 9.15 6.18
N GLY A 160 6.80 7.91 6.40
CA GLY A 160 5.73 7.57 7.34
C GLY A 160 6.11 7.91 8.78
N LEU A 161 7.33 7.59 9.21
CA LEU A 161 7.83 7.93 10.55
C LEU A 161 7.92 9.45 10.75
N ASP A 162 8.40 10.21 9.77
CA ASP A 162 8.45 11.68 9.87
C ASP A 162 7.05 12.29 10.04
N GLN A 163 6.10 11.84 9.21
CA GLN A 163 4.70 12.27 9.27
C GLN A 163 4.02 11.90 10.59
N ALA A 164 4.20 10.68 11.05
CA ALA A 164 3.65 10.21 12.32
C ALA A 164 4.23 10.99 13.50
N ASN A 165 5.54 11.22 13.52
CA ASN A 165 6.18 12.05 14.56
C ASN A 165 5.67 13.49 14.55
N ALA A 166 5.53 14.10 13.37
CA ALA A 166 5.04 15.48 13.24
C ALA A 166 3.58 15.65 13.69
N SER A 167 2.78 14.58 13.60
CA SER A 167 1.36 14.55 14.00
C SER A 167 1.12 13.86 15.35
N ASN A 168 2.17 13.43 16.04
CA ASN A 168 2.09 12.65 17.29
C ASN A 168 1.20 11.40 17.17
N ARG A 169 1.37 10.66 16.06
CA ARG A 169 0.67 9.41 15.76
C ARG A 169 1.60 8.20 15.90
N ALA A 170 1.06 7.05 16.26
CA ALA A 170 1.74 5.77 16.11
C ALA A 170 1.81 5.39 14.62
N PHE A 171 2.95 4.86 14.18
CA PHE A 171 3.17 4.47 12.79
C PHE A 171 3.21 2.96 12.61
N TYR A 172 2.45 2.47 11.63
CA TYR A 172 2.45 1.07 11.21
C TYR A 172 2.69 0.98 9.70
N PHE A 173 3.42 -0.05 9.27
CA PHE A 173 3.67 -0.32 7.87
C PHE A 173 3.31 -1.77 7.56
N ILE A 174 2.34 -1.96 6.69
CA ILE A 174 1.88 -3.26 6.20
C ILE A 174 2.35 -3.40 4.76
N PHE A 175 3.06 -4.49 4.51
CA PHE A 175 3.55 -4.84 3.19
C PHE A 175 2.81 -6.08 2.69
N LEU A 176 1.95 -5.92 1.69
CA LEU A 176 1.15 -6.99 1.10
C LEU A 176 1.89 -7.56 -0.11
N ASP A 177 2.50 -8.74 0.06
CA ASP A 177 3.00 -9.52 -1.07
C ASP A 177 1.89 -10.42 -1.62
N ILE A 178 1.26 -9.97 -2.69
CA ILE A 178 0.09 -10.64 -3.30
C ILE A 178 0.56 -11.69 -4.32
N ALA A 179 1.81 -11.62 -4.78
CA ALA A 179 2.33 -12.58 -5.72
C ALA A 179 2.83 -13.84 -5.00
N PRO A 180 2.58 -15.06 -5.54
CA PRO A 180 3.18 -16.26 -4.99
C PRO A 180 4.71 -16.16 -5.09
N CYS A 181 5.41 -16.00 -3.96
CA CYS A 181 6.87 -15.78 -3.92
C CYS A 181 7.64 -16.81 -4.77
N LEU A 182 7.19 -18.07 -4.77
CA LEU A 182 7.79 -19.16 -5.54
C LEU A 182 7.63 -18.96 -7.05
N GLU A 183 6.54 -18.36 -7.50
CA GLU A 183 6.35 -18.03 -8.91
C GLU A 183 7.21 -16.85 -9.34
N ILE A 184 7.53 -15.91 -8.45
CA ILE A 184 8.40 -14.75 -8.75
C ILE A 184 9.80 -15.20 -9.16
N PHE A 185 10.31 -16.32 -8.63
CA PHE A 185 11.61 -16.87 -9.01
C PHE A 185 11.68 -17.32 -10.47
N ASN A 186 10.55 -17.61 -11.12
CA ASN A 186 10.49 -18.01 -12.51
C ASN A 186 10.61 -16.82 -13.49
N TYR A 187 10.66 -15.59 -12.99
CA TYR A 187 10.78 -14.39 -13.82
C TYR A 187 12.24 -13.88 -13.89
N ARG A 188 12.43 -12.79 -14.64
CA ARG A 188 13.75 -12.15 -14.88
C ARG A 188 14.46 -11.78 -13.57
N GLU A 189 15.79 -11.75 -13.62
CA GLU A 189 16.70 -11.51 -12.47
C GLU A 189 16.28 -10.37 -11.53
N LYS A 190 15.82 -9.22 -12.04
CA LYS A 190 15.33 -8.10 -11.22
C LYS A 190 14.17 -8.48 -10.29
N LYS A 191 13.26 -9.36 -10.76
CA LYS A 191 12.12 -9.85 -9.97
C LYS A 191 12.57 -10.90 -8.95
N GLN A 192 13.53 -11.76 -9.32
CA GLN A 192 14.15 -12.71 -8.38
C GLN A 192 14.85 -11.99 -7.22
N MET A 193 15.55 -10.89 -7.48
CA MET A 193 16.16 -10.06 -6.45
C MET A 193 15.13 -9.43 -5.50
N SER A 194 13.95 -9.06 -6.01
CA SER A 194 12.84 -8.60 -5.18
C SER A 194 12.33 -9.72 -4.28
N ALA A 195 12.12 -10.93 -4.81
CA ALA A 195 11.75 -12.11 -4.04
C ALA A 195 12.75 -12.45 -2.92
N ARG A 196 14.05 -12.39 -3.19
CA ARG A 196 15.09 -12.58 -2.17
C ARG A 196 14.99 -11.54 -1.05
N ARG A 197 14.69 -10.30 -1.39
CA ARG A 197 14.55 -9.21 -0.41
C ARG A 197 13.24 -9.32 0.38
N PHE A 198 12.16 -9.79 -0.24
CA PHE A 198 10.91 -10.14 0.45
C PHE A 198 11.16 -11.21 1.51
N LEU A 199 11.89 -12.28 1.17
CA LEU A 199 12.27 -13.31 2.13
C LEU A 199 13.17 -12.76 3.24
N TYR A 200 14.05 -11.81 2.95
CA TYR A 200 14.87 -11.15 3.97
C TYR A 200 13.99 -10.40 4.99
N TYR A 201 13.13 -9.47 4.54
CA TYR A 201 12.24 -8.71 5.42
C TYR A 201 11.21 -9.55 6.15
N ARG A 202 10.81 -10.70 5.59
CA ARG A 202 9.90 -11.62 6.28
C ARG A 202 10.56 -12.34 7.46
N ASN A 203 11.85 -12.62 7.34
CA ASN A 203 12.57 -13.48 8.27
C ASN A 203 13.45 -12.70 9.27
N HIS A 204 13.61 -11.38 9.10
CA HIS A 204 14.50 -10.51 9.89
C HIS A 204 13.81 -9.17 10.14
#